data_AF-A0A921NF36-F1
#
_entry.id   AF-A0A921NF36-F1
#
_cell.length_a   1.000
_cell.length_b   1.000
_cell.length_c   1.000
_cell.angle_alpha   90.00
_cell.angle_beta   90.00
_cell.angle_gamma   90.00
#
_symmetry.space_group_name_H-M   'P 1'
#
loop_
_entity.id
_entity.type
_entity.pdbx_description
1 polymer ?
#
loop_
_entity_poly.entity_id
_entity_poly.type
_entity_poly.pdbx_seq_one_letter_code
_entity_poly.pdbx_strand_id
1 'polypeptide(L)'
;MSDIKYTDDGKKVLVVGKLNAQQTIVQEIFVSAGQEIPSGENFVVKSLHDAPAESWKEKNLRELEARYETSRKKWESEIDQQGRRLSMIKEKAKLHADALFKFVDKADSKSMQLLKKVMSGQITHIFVSGYSPEIYEWEGGKGAYDVDNFHDRGRIEGIKLMSIYGYSDGDLEYRLHQYRDGRGGSEQIWPTCSYEEALKLAQAECDEQASVYLNEKNRSFSLDKWQKIEGIVIPAGVIEKYEALADAQRLQRIENLKKELAGLEANAPKKSKP
;
A
#
# COMPACT_ATOMS: atom_id res chain seq x y z
N MET A 1 -22.31 -59.58 16.03
CA MET A 1 -22.55 -58.15 15.78
C MET A 1 -24.05 -57.95 15.81
N SER A 2 -24.55 -57.13 16.73
CA SER A 2 -25.98 -56.87 16.94
C SER A 2 -26.52 -56.07 15.75
N ASP A 3 -27.45 -56.63 14.97
CA ASP A 3 -28.02 -55.96 13.78
C ASP A 3 -29.16 -55.03 14.23
N ILE A 4 -28.81 -53.81 14.61
CA ILE A 4 -29.72 -52.77 15.10
C ILE A 4 -30.30 -52.00 13.91
N LYS A 5 -31.62 -51.81 13.90
CA LYS A 5 -32.37 -51.09 12.87
C LYS A 5 -33.45 -50.20 13.50
N TYR A 6 -34.13 -49.43 12.67
CA TYR A 6 -35.25 -48.57 13.07
C TYR A 6 -36.53 -48.96 12.33
N THR A 7 -37.66 -48.95 13.02
CA THR A 7 -38.97 -49.18 12.37
C THR A 7 -39.45 -47.90 11.66
N ASP A 8 -40.49 -48.02 10.82
CA ASP A 8 -41.12 -46.85 10.16
C ASP A 8 -41.61 -45.79 11.19
N ASP A 9 -42.06 -46.23 12.37
CA ASP A 9 -42.48 -45.36 13.48
C ASP A 9 -41.30 -44.77 14.30
N GLY A 10 -40.05 -44.97 13.86
CA GLY A 10 -38.85 -44.40 14.49
C GLY A 10 -38.32 -45.14 15.72
N LYS A 11 -38.89 -46.29 16.09
CA LYS A 11 -38.43 -47.09 17.24
C LYS A 11 -37.11 -47.80 16.92
N LYS A 12 -36.19 -47.81 17.88
CA LYS A 12 -34.92 -48.54 17.79
C LYS A 12 -35.15 -50.01 18.14
N VAL A 13 -34.75 -50.92 17.26
CA VAL A 13 -35.02 -52.36 17.40
C VAL A 13 -33.79 -53.20 17.08
N LEU A 14 -33.69 -54.36 17.73
CA LEU A 14 -32.71 -55.41 17.43
C LEU A 14 -33.35 -56.45 16.51
N VAL A 15 -32.68 -56.82 15.42
CA VAL A 15 -33.15 -57.90 14.53
C VAL A 15 -32.84 -59.25 15.16
N VAL A 16 -33.90 -60.01 15.47
CA VAL A 16 -33.80 -61.35 16.10
C VAL A 16 -33.80 -62.47 15.05
N GLY A 17 -34.55 -62.30 13.97
CA GLY A 17 -34.61 -63.28 12.88
C GLY A 17 -35.65 -62.96 11.81
N LYS A 18 -35.71 -63.75 10.74
CA LYS A 18 -36.72 -63.60 9.68
C LYS A 18 -37.89 -64.54 9.94
N LEU A 19 -39.11 -64.02 9.89
CA LEU A 19 -40.32 -64.84 9.96
C LEU A 19 -40.65 -65.46 8.60
N ASN A 20 -40.50 -64.66 7.53
CA ASN A 20 -40.66 -65.11 6.14
C ASN A 20 -39.85 -64.17 5.20
N ALA A 21 -40.04 -64.30 3.88
CA ALA A 21 -39.30 -63.49 2.91
C ALA A 21 -39.56 -61.97 3.01
N GLN A 22 -40.65 -61.55 3.65
CA GLN A 22 -41.11 -60.14 3.72
C GLN A 22 -41.19 -59.57 5.15
N GLN A 23 -41.08 -60.41 6.18
CA GLN A 23 -41.30 -60.03 7.57
C GLN A 23 -40.16 -60.47 8.47
N THR A 24 -39.74 -59.57 9.36
CA THR A 24 -38.63 -59.75 10.29
C THR A 24 -39.15 -59.66 11.71
N ILE A 25 -38.70 -60.57 12.57
CA ILE A 25 -38.94 -60.56 14.01
C ILE A 25 -37.89 -59.65 14.64
N VAL A 26 -38.35 -58.63 15.34
CA VAL A 26 -37.50 -57.63 15.98
C VAL A 26 -37.88 -57.48 17.44
N GLN A 27 -36.91 -57.04 18.24
CA GLN A 27 -37.09 -56.76 19.66
C GLN A 27 -36.88 -55.27 19.93
N GLU A 28 -37.79 -54.62 20.64
CA GLU A 28 -37.64 -53.20 21.00
C GLU A 28 -36.46 -52.99 21.95
N ILE A 29 -35.60 -52.03 21.62
CA ILE A 29 -34.49 -51.59 22.46
C ILE A 29 -34.96 -50.35 23.21
N PHE A 30 -35.05 -50.46 24.54
CA PHE A 30 -35.29 -49.31 25.40
C PHE A 30 -33.96 -48.71 25.83
N VAL A 31 -33.91 -47.38 25.87
CA VAL A 31 -32.76 -46.64 26.39
C VAL A 31 -33.11 -46.13 27.78
N SER A 32 -32.46 -46.67 28.80
CA SER A 32 -32.62 -46.23 30.20
C SER A 32 -31.26 -45.86 30.77
N ALA A 33 -31.13 -44.64 31.31
CA ALA A 33 -29.89 -44.10 31.87
C ALA A 33 -28.65 -44.22 30.95
N GLY A 34 -28.83 -44.07 29.64
CA GLY A 34 -27.75 -44.14 28.64
C GLY A 34 -27.31 -45.57 28.27
N GLN A 35 -27.96 -46.59 28.84
CA GLN A 35 -27.72 -47.99 28.51
C GLN A 35 -28.83 -48.52 27.60
N GLU A 36 -28.44 -49.15 26.50
CA GLU A 36 -29.36 -49.75 25.53
C GLU A 36 -29.67 -51.19 25.94
N ILE A 37 -30.93 -51.45 26.31
CA ILE A 37 -31.36 -52.76 26.81
C ILE A 37 -32.40 -53.35 25.86
N PRO A 38 -32.11 -54.45 25.14
CA PRO A 38 -33.09 -55.19 24.37
C PRO A 38 -34.00 -55.95 25.34
N SER A 39 -35.05 -55.29 25.83
CA SER A 39 -35.97 -55.82 26.84
C SER A 39 -37.45 -55.68 26.45
N GLY A 40 -37.74 -55.15 25.26
CA GLY A 40 -39.11 -55.12 24.78
C GLY A 40 -39.61 -56.47 24.28
N GLU A 41 -40.91 -56.52 24.02
CA GLU A 41 -41.54 -57.68 23.40
C GLU A 41 -41.04 -57.89 21.98
N ASN A 42 -41.05 -59.14 21.53
CA ASN A 42 -40.75 -59.48 20.14
C ASN A 42 -42.00 -59.22 19.30
N PHE A 43 -41.86 -58.43 18.25
CA PHE A 43 -42.93 -58.16 17.31
C PHE A 43 -42.43 -58.23 15.86
N VAL A 44 -43.37 -58.29 14.93
CA VAL A 44 -43.08 -58.54 13.52
C VAL A 44 -43.24 -57.25 12.73
N VAL A 45 -42.21 -56.87 11.98
CA VAL A 45 -42.21 -55.68 11.11
C VAL A 45 -41.88 -56.06 9.67
N LYS A 46 -42.43 -55.28 8.74
CA LYS A 46 -42.24 -55.48 7.29
C LYS A 46 -41.09 -54.64 6.74
N SER A 47 -40.84 -53.48 7.34
CA SER A 47 -39.87 -52.48 6.88
C SER A 47 -38.96 -52.09 8.04
N LEU A 48 -37.67 -52.00 7.73
CA LEU A 48 -36.62 -51.64 8.66
C LEU A 48 -35.65 -50.69 7.95
N HIS A 49 -35.20 -49.66 8.67
CA HIS A 49 -34.28 -48.65 8.20
C HIS A 49 -32.95 -48.73 8.95
N ASP A 50 -31.87 -48.38 8.26
CA ASP A 50 -30.52 -48.33 8.85
C ASP A 50 -30.32 -47.11 9.76
N ALA A 51 -31.15 -46.08 9.62
CA ALA A 51 -31.15 -44.85 10.39
C ALA A 51 -32.59 -44.50 10.82
N PRO A 52 -32.78 -43.71 11.90
CA PRO A 52 -34.10 -43.26 12.29
C PRO A 52 -34.77 -42.50 11.14
N ALA A 53 -36.07 -42.74 10.94
CA ALA A 53 -36.84 -42.06 9.92
C ALA A 53 -36.90 -40.54 10.22
N GLU A 54 -36.22 -39.73 9.42
CA GLU A 54 -36.30 -38.27 9.50
C GLU A 54 -37.66 -37.82 8.96
N SER A 55 -38.41 -37.06 9.74
CA SER A 55 -39.69 -36.55 9.27
C SER A 55 -39.48 -35.55 8.13
N TRP A 56 -40.39 -35.51 7.16
CA TRP A 56 -40.33 -34.50 6.08
C TRP A 56 -40.24 -33.06 6.64
N LYS A 57 -40.85 -32.81 7.80
CA LYS A 57 -40.80 -31.52 8.50
C LYS A 57 -39.39 -31.17 8.98
N GLU A 58 -38.66 -32.11 9.60
CA GLU A 58 -37.29 -31.89 10.08
C GLU A 58 -36.33 -31.66 8.91
N LYS A 59 -36.44 -32.47 7.85
CA LYS A 59 -35.62 -32.29 6.66
C LYS A 59 -35.86 -30.92 6.00
N ASN A 60 -37.13 -30.54 5.84
CA ASN A 60 -37.50 -29.25 5.25
C ASN A 60 -37.08 -28.07 6.14
N LEU A 61 -37.18 -28.20 7.47
CA LEU A 61 -36.70 -27.19 8.41
C LEU A 61 -35.19 -26.97 8.28
N ARG A 62 -34.39 -28.05 8.25
CA ARG A 62 -32.94 -27.97 8.06
C ARG A 62 -32.57 -27.32 6.72
N GLU A 63 -33.26 -27.69 5.64
CA GLU A 63 -33.04 -27.07 4.32
C GLU A 63 -33.40 -25.59 4.32
N LEU A 64 -34.49 -25.20 5.01
CA LEU A 64 -34.92 -23.82 5.14
C LEU A 64 -33.92 -22.98 5.96
N GLU A 65 -33.43 -23.51 7.07
CA GLU A 65 -32.39 -22.88 7.90
C GLU A 65 -31.09 -22.70 7.12
N ALA A 66 -30.65 -23.71 6.37
CA ALA A 66 -29.45 -23.61 5.53
C ALA A 66 -29.60 -22.53 4.43
N ARG A 67 -30.78 -22.44 3.79
CA ARG A 67 -31.08 -21.40 2.79
C ARG A 67 -31.14 -20.02 3.43
N TYR A 68 -31.73 -19.91 4.61
CA TYR A 68 -31.80 -18.67 5.36
C TYR A 68 -30.39 -18.18 5.70
N GLU A 69 -29.56 -19.03 6.27
CA GLU A 69 -28.20 -18.68 6.68
C GLU A 69 -27.32 -18.31 5.49
N THR A 70 -27.46 -19.01 4.37
CA THR A 70 -26.77 -18.67 3.11
C THR A 70 -27.21 -17.31 2.59
N SER A 71 -28.52 -17.05 2.59
CA SER A 71 -29.08 -15.77 2.12
C SER A 71 -28.66 -14.63 3.04
N ARG A 72 -28.69 -14.84 4.36
CA ARG A 72 -28.24 -13.88 5.36
C ARG A 72 -26.80 -13.47 5.13
N LYS A 73 -25.88 -14.44 5.04
CA LYS A 73 -24.45 -14.17 4.78
C LYS A 73 -24.23 -13.43 3.46
N LYS A 74 -24.97 -13.80 2.41
CA LYS A 74 -24.91 -13.10 1.12
C LYS A 74 -25.31 -11.63 1.26
N TRP A 75 -26.43 -11.36 1.92
CA TRP A 75 -26.91 -9.99 2.09
C TRP A 75 -26.02 -9.17 3.03
N GLU A 76 -25.51 -9.75 4.12
CA GLU A 76 -24.52 -9.10 5.00
C GLU A 76 -23.27 -8.70 4.20
N SER A 77 -22.73 -9.61 3.39
CA SER A 77 -21.58 -9.31 2.52
C SER A 77 -21.87 -8.21 1.48
N GLU A 78 -23.07 -8.20 0.91
CA GLU A 78 -23.48 -7.17 -0.06
C GLU A 78 -23.60 -5.80 0.62
N ILE A 79 -24.21 -5.74 1.81
CA ILE A 79 -24.29 -4.50 2.62
C ILE A 79 -22.90 -3.96 2.93
N ASP A 80 -21.96 -4.82 3.34
CA ASP A 80 -20.58 -4.42 3.61
C ASP A 80 -19.86 -3.93 2.36
N GLN A 81 -20.11 -4.55 1.20
CA GLN A 81 -19.56 -4.09 -0.07
C GLN A 81 -20.14 -2.73 -0.48
N GLN A 82 -21.45 -2.54 -0.35
CA GLN A 82 -22.10 -1.26 -0.65
C GLN A 82 -21.66 -0.16 0.33
N GLY A 83 -21.48 -0.49 1.61
CA GLY A 83 -20.95 0.42 2.63
C GLY A 83 -19.54 0.90 2.29
N ARG A 84 -18.64 -0.02 1.93
CA ARG A 84 -17.28 0.31 1.45
C ARG A 84 -17.32 1.17 0.19
N ARG A 85 -18.16 0.81 -0.79
CA ARG A 85 -18.32 1.57 -2.04
C ARG A 85 -18.81 2.99 -1.76
N LEU A 86 -19.81 3.15 -0.91
CA LEU A 86 -20.35 4.45 -0.52
C LEU A 86 -19.30 5.30 0.21
N SER A 87 -18.52 4.72 1.11
CA SER A 87 -17.42 5.41 1.78
C SER A 87 -16.42 5.96 0.77
N MET A 88 -15.96 5.11 -0.15
CA MET A 88 -15.03 5.51 -1.22
C MET A 88 -15.62 6.59 -2.15
N ILE A 89 -16.90 6.51 -2.49
CA ILE A 89 -17.56 7.54 -3.31
C ILE A 89 -17.63 8.87 -2.56
N LYS A 90 -17.97 8.85 -1.26
CA LYS A 90 -18.02 10.05 -0.42
C LYS A 90 -16.64 10.68 -0.27
N GLU A 91 -15.61 9.88 -0.01
CA GLU A 91 -14.23 10.35 0.08
C GLU A 91 -13.76 10.96 -1.23
N LYS A 92 -14.01 10.31 -2.37
CA LYS A 92 -13.69 10.86 -3.70
C LYS A 92 -14.41 12.19 -3.96
N ALA A 93 -15.71 12.26 -3.68
CA ALA A 93 -16.50 13.47 -3.87
C ALA A 93 -16.01 14.61 -2.97
N LYS A 94 -15.69 14.30 -1.71
CA LYS A 94 -15.12 15.26 -0.75
C LYS A 94 -13.77 15.77 -1.24
N LEU A 95 -12.85 14.88 -1.61
CA LEU A 95 -11.53 15.26 -2.13
C LEU A 95 -11.64 16.15 -3.36
N HIS A 96 -12.53 15.83 -4.31
CA HIS A 96 -12.78 16.67 -5.48
C HIS A 96 -13.35 18.04 -5.10
N ALA A 97 -14.35 18.08 -4.21
CA ALA A 97 -14.95 19.33 -3.77
C ALA A 97 -13.93 20.22 -3.04
N ASP A 98 -13.18 19.65 -2.09
CA ASP A 98 -12.14 20.35 -1.34
C ASP A 98 -11.06 20.90 -2.27
N ALA A 99 -10.61 20.11 -3.26
CA ALA A 99 -9.65 20.56 -4.27
C ALA A 99 -10.20 21.72 -5.12
N LEU A 100 -11.45 21.65 -5.56
CA LEU A 100 -12.08 22.72 -6.36
C LEU A 100 -12.26 24.01 -5.56
N PHE A 101 -12.76 23.94 -4.32
CA PHE A 101 -12.95 25.11 -3.49
C PHE A 101 -11.61 25.78 -3.15
N LYS A 102 -10.59 24.98 -2.82
CA LYS A 102 -9.25 25.51 -2.56
C LYS A 102 -8.58 26.07 -3.83
N PHE A 103 -8.80 25.46 -4.99
CA PHE A 103 -8.37 26.05 -6.26
C PHE A 103 -9.01 27.43 -6.47
N VAL A 104 -10.33 27.56 -6.27
CA VAL A 104 -11.01 28.87 -6.40
C VAL A 104 -10.47 29.91 -5.41
N ASP A 105 -10.15 29.48 -4.19
CA ASP A 105 -9.64 30.36 -3.12
C ASP A 105 -8.19 30.79 -3.35
N LYS A 106 -7.33 29.86 -3.79
CA LYS A 106 -5.87 30.05 -3.84
C LYS A 106 -5.32 30.29 -5.23
N ALA A 107 -6.04 29.97 -6.30
CA ALA A 107 -5.60 30.24 -7.67
C ALA A 107 -5.58 31.75 -7.91
N ASP A 108 -4.41 32.32 -7.68
CA ASP A 108 -4.16 33.73 -7.93
C ASP A 108 -3.90 33.99 -9.42
N SER A 109 -3.88 35.28 -9.77
CA SER A 109 -3.59 35.72 -11.14
C SER A 109 -2.23 35.20 -11.63
N LYS A 110 -1.24 35.05 -10.75
CA LYS A 110 0.09 34.53 -11.11
C LYS A 110 0.03 33.06 -11.51
N SER A 111 -0.68 32.23 -10.75
CA SER A 111 -0.85 30.80 -11.01
C SER A 111 -1.54 30.57 -12.36
N MET A 112 -2.58 31.36 -12.66
CA MET A 112 -3.27 31.32 -13.96
C MET A 112 -2.40 31.82 -15.11
N GLN A 113 -1.57 32.85 -14.89
CA GLN A 113 -0.61 33.31 -15.88
C GLN A 113 0.47 32.26 -16.17
N LEU A 114 0.97 31.58 -15.14
CA LEU A 114 1.92 30.48 -15.29
C LEU A 114 1.31 29.33 -16.09
N LEU A 115 0.07 28.95 -15.79
CA LEU A 115 -0.65 27.95 -16.58
C LEU A 115 -0.75 28.35 -18.05
N LYS A 116 -1.07 29.62 -18.34
CA LYS A 116 -1.08 30.15 -19.71
C LYS A 116 0.29 30.06 -20.37
N LYS A 117 1.37 30.43 -19.67
CA LYS A 117 2.75 30.34 -20.17
C LYS A 117 3.15 28.91 -20.50
N VAL A 118 2.82 27.98 -19.61
CA VAL A 118 3.01 26.53 -19.80
C VAL A 118 2.26 26.04 -21.03
N MET A 119 0.96 26.30 -21.11
CA MET A 119 0.10 25.84 -22.21
C MET A 119 0.45 26.49 -23.56
N SER A 120 1.06 27.67 -23.56
CA SER A 120 1.51 28.37 -24.76
C SER A 120 2.96 28.09 -25.15
N GLY A 121 3.67 27.23 -24.41
CA GLY A 121 5.06 26.86 -24.72
C GLY A 121 6.07 27.99 -24.46
N GLN A 122 5.75 28.94 -23.58
CA GLN A 122 6.64 30.06 -23.25
C GLN A 122 7.68 29.72 -22.16
N ILE A 123 7.68 28.47 -21.68
CA ILE A 123 8.62 28.00 -20.66
C ILE A 123 9.93 27.64 -21.34
N THR A 124 11.02 28.19 -20.80
CA THR A 124 12.39 27.95 -21.31
C THR A 124 13.27 27.28 -20.27
N HIS A 125 12.96 27.44 -18.99
CA HIS A 125 13.75 26.91 -17.88
C HIS A 125 12.85 26.24 -16.84
N ILE A 126 13.42 25.28 -16.12
CA ILE A 126 12.79 24.63 -14.99
C ILE A 126 13.73 24.71 -13.80
N PHE A 127 13.19 25.09 -12.66
CA PHE A 127 13.80 24.84 -11.36
C PHE A 127 13.17 23.60 -10.72
N VAL A 128 13.99 22.62 -10.36
CA VAL A 128 13.58 21.43 -9.58
C VAL A 128 13.80 21.71 -8.11
N SER A 129 12.74 21.54 -7.31
CA SER A 129 12.73 21.81 -5.87
C SER A 129 13.05 20.56 -5.04
N GLY A 130 13.51 20.75 -3.79
CA GLY A 130 13.65 19.67 -2.81
C GLY A 130 15.08 19.17 -2.62
N TYR A 131 15.28 17.84 -2.64
CA TYR A 131 16.49 17.20 -2.13
C TYR A 131 17.72 17.36 -3.03
N SER A 132 17.53 17.41 -4.35
CA SER A 132 18.59 17.60 -5.35
C SER A 132 18.23 18.76 -6.27
N PRO A 133 18.26 20.00 -5.76
CA PRO A 133 17.85 21.17 -6.52
C PRO A 133 18.74 21.36 -7.75
N GLU A 134 18.13 21.69 -8.87
CA GLU A 134 18.81 21.91 -10.16
C GLU A 134 17.99 22.91 -10.99
N ILE A 135 18.67 23.68 -11.83
CA ILE A 135 18.05 24.48 -12.89
C ILE A 135 18.53 23.92 -14.23
N TYR A 136 17.61 23.67 -15.15
CA TYR A 136 17.95 23.29 -16.51
C TYR A 136 17.02 23.94 -17.54
N GLU A 137 17.51 24.02 -18.78
CA GLU A 137 16.71 24.42 -19.93
C GLU A 137 15.65 23.37 -20.25
N TRP A 138 14.42 23.82 -20.50
CA TRP A 138 13.28 22.97 -20.82
C TRP A 138 13.55 22.12 -22.06
N GLU A 139 13.96 22.75 -23.15
CA GLU A 139 14.31 22.05 -24.41
C GLU A 139 15.68 21.36 -24.36
N GLY A 140 16.42 21.51 -23.26
CA GLY A 140 17.71 20.85 -23.05
C GLY A 140 17.58 19.34 -22.80
N GLY A 141 18.66 18.60 -23.08
CA GLY A 141 18.67 17.13 -23.10
C GLY A 141 18.37 16.40 -21.77
N LYS A 142 18.27 17.11 -20.64
CA LYS A 142 17.87 16.52 -19.35
C LYS A 142 16.41 16.78 -18.96
N GLY A 143 15.83 17.87 -19.47
CA GLY A 143 14.65 18.50 -18.90
C GLY A 143 13.34 17.96 -19.42
N ALA A 144 12.97 18.31 -20.65
CA ALA A 144 11.67 17.92 -21.21
C ALA A 144 11.63 16.49 -21.75
N TYR A 145 12.77 15.85 -22.04
CA TYR A 145 12.79 14.63 -22.85
C TYR A 145 13.10 13.37 -22.04
N ASP A 146 12.38 12.31 -22.36
CA ASP A 146 12.66 10.94 -21.95
C ASP A 146 13.71 10.36 -22.91
N VAL A 147 14.87 9.98 -22.37
CA VAL A 147 16.03 9.54 -23.16
C VAL A 147 16.41 8.14 -22.71
N ASP A 148 16.20 7.17 -23.59
CA ASP A 148 16.74 5.83 -23.43
C ASP A 148 18.22 5.84 -23.79
N ASN A 149 19.07 5.53 -22.81
CA ASN A 149 20.52 5.49 -22.96
C ASN A 149 20.98 4.04 -22.82
N PHE A 150 21.03 3.32 -23.94
CA PHE A 150 21.54 1.95 -23.99
C PHE A 150 22.85 1.89 -24.78
N HIS A 151 23.94 1.48 -24.13
CA HIS A 151 25.29 1.34 -24.72
C HIS A 151 25.72 2.53 -25.61
N ASP A 152 25.77 3.73 -25.01
CA ASP A 152 26.21 4.97 -25.67
C ASP A 152 25.38 5.42 -26.89
N ARG A 153 24.20 4.81 -27.10
CA ARG A 153 23.20 5.27 -28.06
C ARG A 153 22.04 5.88 -27.30
N GLY A 154 22.01 7.20 -27.24
CA GLY A 154 20.87 7.96 -26.71
C GLY A 154 19.75 8.03 -27.75
N ARG A 155 18.56 7.56 -27.40
CA ARG A 155 17.35 7.76 -28.20
C ARG A 155 16.33 8.55 -27.39
N ILE A 156 15.82 9.63 -27.99
CA ILE A 156 14.67 10.34 -27.43
C ILE A 156 13.43 9.47 -27.64
N GLU A 157 12.81 9.03 -26.54
CA GLU A 157 11.56 8.28 -26.58
C GLU A 157 10.33 9.19 -26.62
N GLY A 158 10.43 10.40 -26.09
CA GLY A 158 9.36 11.37 -26.11
C GLY A 158 9.58 12.51 -25.12
N ILE A 159 8.52 13.29 -24.90
CA ILE A 159 8.49 14.37 -23.90
C ILE A 159 7.98 13.76 -22.59
N LYS A 160 8.66 14.05 -21.47
CA LYS A 160 8.26 13.67 -20.11
C LYS A 160 6.90 14.25 -19.78
N LEU A 161 6.11 13.51 -19.00
CA LEU A 161 4.81 14.00 -18.55
C LEU A 161 5.02 15.11 -17.51
N MET A 162 4.46 16.29 -17.77
CA MET A 162 4.29 17.34 -16.76
C MET A 162 2.85 17.29 -16.26
N SER A 163 2.66 16.84 -15.02
CA SER A 163 1.35 16.84 -14.38
C SER A 163 1.13 18.15 -13.63
N ILE A 164 -0.09 18.66 -13.72
CA ILE A 164 -0.57 19.78 -12.91
C ILE A 164 -1.55 19.15 -11.93
N TYR A 165 -1.14 19.02 -10.67
CA TYR A 165 -1.93 18.34 -9.66
C TYR A 165 -1.74 19.00 -8.31
N GLY A 166 -2.83 19.32 -7.62
CA GLY A 166 -2.78 19.89 -6.27
C GLY A 166 -2.48 18.84 -5.21
N TYR A 167 -1.25 18.33 -5.22
CA TYR A 167 -0.75 17.44 -4.18
C TYR A 167 -0.73 18.13 -2.80
N SER A 168 -0.53 19.45 -2.79
CA SER A 168 -0.80 20.31 -1.64
C SER A 168 -2.20 20.91 -1.70
N ASP A 169 -3.17 20.33 -0.99
CA ASP A 169 -4.39 21.02 -0.54
C ASP A 169 -4.97 22.04 -1.55
N GLY A 170 -5.19 21.63 -2.80
CA GLY A 170 -5.85 22.42 -3.86
C GLY A 170 -5.04 23.52 -4.55
N ASP A 171 -3.74 23.68 -4.29
CA ASP A 171 -2.86 24.58 -5.05
C ASP A 171 -2.45 23.98 -6.40
N LEU A 172 -2.11 24.81 -7.40
CA LEU A 172 -1.52 24.30 -8.64
C LEU A 172 -0.03 23.96 -8.39
N GLU A 173 0.27 22.68 -8.21
CA GLU A 173 1.63 22.17 -8.16
C GLU A 173 1.99 21.50 -9.48
N TYR A 174 3.17 21.83 -10.01
CA TYR A 174 3.70 21.24 -11.23
C TYR A 174 4.68 20.14 -10.86
N ARG A 175 4.49 18.96 -11.45
CA ARG A 175 5.42 17.85 -11.29
C ARG A 175 5.87 17.31 -12.63
N LEU A 176 7.16 17.01 -12.72
CA LEU A 176 7.75 16.34 -13.86
C LEU A 176 7.98 14.87 -13.54
N HIS A 177 7.40 14.01 -14.36
CA HIS A 177 7.60 12.57 -14.23
C HIS A 177 8.91 12.14 -14.87
N GLN A 178 9.50 11.08 -14.30
CA GLN A 178 10.72 10.48 -14.82
C GLN A 178 10.55 9.99 -16.27
N TYR A 179 9.41 9.37 -16.58
CA TYR A 179 9.10 8.83 -17.91
C TYR A 179 7.92 9.55 -18.57
N ARG A 180 7.85 9.47 -19.90
CA ARG A 180 6.78 10.09 -20.72
C ARG A 180 5.37 9.59 -20.42
N ASP A 181 5.25 8.39 -19.86
CA ASP A 181 3.96 7.76 -19.54
C ASP A 181 3.55 7.94 -18.06
N GLY A 182 4.28 8.77 -17.32
CA GLY A 182 3.99 9.07 -15.92
C GLY A 182 4.49 8.01 -14.93
N ARG A 183 5.17 6.95 -15.39
CA ARG A 183 5.83 5.99 -14.51
C ARG A 183 7.06 6.61 -13.84
N GLY A 184 7.58 5.89 -12.84
CA GLY A 184 8.78 6.28 -12.09
C GLY A 184 8.48 7.32 -11.02
N GLY A 185 9.53 8.01 -10.57
CA GLY A 185 9.38 9.13 -9.64
C GLY A 185 8.73 10.35 -10.30
N SER A 186 8.26 11.27 -9.48
CA SER A 186 7.83 12.61 -9.90
C SER A 186 8.53 13.65 -9.04
N GLU A 187 9.13 14.65 -9.66
CA GLU A 187 9.78 15.76 -8.96
C GLU A 187 8.91 17.01 -9.05
N GLN A 188 8.83 17.79 -7.96
CA GLN A 188 8.19 19.09 -7.98
C GLN A 188 9.06 20.08 -8.75
N ILE A 189 8.44 20.77 -9.70
CA ILE A 189 9.12 21.71 -10.60
C ILE A 189 8.46 23.08 -10.56
N TRP A 190 9.25 24.08 -10.92
CA TRP A 190 8.83 25.46 -11.08
C TRP A 190 9.20 25.92 -12.49
N PRO A 191 8.25 25.90 -13.44
CA PRO A 191 8.47 26.36 -14.80
C PRO A 191 8.69 27.88 -14.85
N THR A 192 9.69 28.34 -15.60
CA THR A 192 9.98 29.78 -15.76
C THR A 192 10.28 30.15 -17.21
N CYS A 193 10.22 31.45 -17.51
CA CYS A 193 10.51 31.98 -18.84
C CYS A 193 11.98 32.39 -19.02
N SER A 194 12.81 32.28 -17.97
CA SER A 194 14.24 32.57 -18.02
C SER A 194 15.01 31.91 -16.88
N TYR A 195 16.33 31.79 -17.06
CA TYR A 195 17.25 31.35 -16.00
C TYR A 195 17.19 32.27 -14.78
N GLU A 196 17.14 33.59 -14.98
CA GLU A 196 17.10 34.56 -13.88
C GLU A 196 15.86 34.41 -13.00
N GLU A 197 14.70 34.11 -13.61
CA GLU A 197 13.48 33.80 -12.86
C GLU A 197 13.63 32.50 -12.06
N ALA A 198 14.20 31.45 -12.67
CA ALA A 198 14.46 30.19 -11.98
C ALA A 198 15.45 30.38 -10.82
N LEU A 199 16.50 31.17 -11.01
CA LEU A 199 17.51 31.47 -10.01
C LEU A 199 16.92 32.21 -8.81
N LYS A 200 15.98 33.15 -9.02
CA LYS A 200 15.28 33.82 -7.93
C LYS A 200 14.47 32.85 -7.06
N LEU A 201 13.80 31.88 -7.67
CA LEU A 201 13.06 30.84 -6.96
C LEU A 201 14.02 29.90 -6.20
N ALA A 202 15.08 29.46 -6.88
CA ALA A 202 16.11 28.62 -6.28
C ALA A 202 16.79 29.32 -5.09
N GLN A 203 17.10 30.61 -5.19
CA GLN A 203 17.68 31.40 -4.11
C GLN A 203 16.74 31.49 -2.91
N ALA A 204 15.45 31.77 -3.13
CA ALA A 204 14.47 31.83 -2.04
C ALA A 204 14.37 30.50 -1.27
N GLU A 205 14.33 29.37 -1.99
CA GLU A 205 14.31 28.04 -1.35
C GLU A 205 15.65 27.72 -0.65
N CYS A 206 16.78 28.08 -1.26
CA CYS A 206 18.11 27.93 -0.65
C CYS A 206 18.19 28.70 0.67
N ASP A 207 17.72 29.94 0.71
CA ASP A 207 17.71 30.79 1.91
C ASP A 207 16.80 30.22 3.02
N GLU A 208 15.63 29.69 2.65
CA GLU A 208 14.73 29.02 3.58
C GLU A 208 15.38 27.77 4.17
N GLN A 209 15.90 26.87 3.33
CA GLN A 209 16.60 25.67 3.77
C GLN A 209 17.84 26.00 4.61
N ALA A 210 18.59 27.04 4.24
CA ALA A 210 19.73 27.53 5.00
C ALA A 210 19.34 28.01 6.40
N SER A 211 18.26 28.79 6.51
CA SER A 211 17.73 29.26 7.79
C SER A 211 17.31 28.09 8.69
N VAL A 212 16.55 27.13 8.15
CA VAL A 212 16.14 25.92 8.87
C VAL A 212 17.36 25.10 9.30
N TYR A 213 18.32 24.91 8.40
CA TYR A 213 19.56 24.19 8.69
C TYR A 213 20.36 24.85 9.81
N LEU A 214 20.49 26.18 9.82
CA LEU A 214 21.23 26.90 10.87
C LEU A 214 20.57 26.75 12.23
N ASN A 215 19.24 26.90 12.29
CA ASN A 215 18.46 26.92 13.53
C ASN A 215 18.22 25.52 14.13
N GLU A 216 18.08 24.49 13.30
CA GLU A 216 17.79 23.13 13.76
C GLU A 216 19.07 22.28 13.90
N LYS A 217 19.15 21.48 14.97
CA LYS A 217 20.34 20.66 15.26
C LYS A 217 20.49 19.43 14.35
N ASN A 218 19.38 18.83 13.93
CA ASN A 218 19.36 17.54 13.24
C ASN A 218 18.94 17.66 11.76
N ARG A 219 18.98 18.85 11.18
CA ARG A 219 18.69 19.05 9.76
C ARG A 219 19.95 18.90 8.93
N SER A 220 19.79 18.30 7.75
CA SER A 220 20.83 18.21 6.73
C SER A 220 20.66 19.34 5.72
N PHE A 221 21.77 19.77 5.12
CA PHE A 221 21.78 20.72 4.00
C PHE A 221 22.62 20.14 2.86
N SER A 222 22.08 20.13 1.65
CA SER A 222 22.73 19.57 0.46
C SER A 222 23.70 20.57 -0.18
N LEU A 223 24.78 20.92 0.53
CA LEU A 223 25.73 21.96 0.12
C LEU A 223 26.26 21.75 -1.32
N ASP A 224 26.67 20.53 -1.65
CA ASP A 224 27.22 20.15 -2.95
C ASP A 224 26.21 20.27 -4.10
N LYS A 225 24.92 20.14 -3.80
CA LYS A 225 23.84 20.26 -4.80
C LYS A 225 23.57 21.72 -5.09
N TRP A 226 23.38 22.52 -4.04
CA TRP A 226 23.18 23.96 -4.16
C TRP A 226 24.35 24.62 -4.88
N GLN A 227 25.61 24.32 -4.52
CA GLN A 227 26.80 24.89 -5.16
C GLN A 227 26.94 24.64 -6.67
N LYS A 228 26.22 23.65 -7.23
CA LYS A 228 26.22 23.39 -8.67
C LYS A 228 25.36 24.36 -9.47
N ILE A 229 24.43 25.05 -8.81
CA ILE A 229 23.56 26.03 -9.45
C ILE A 229 24.35 27.33 -9.63
N GLU A 230 24.60 27.71 -10.88
CA GLU A 230 25.35 28.92 -11.21
C GLU A 230 24.62 30.17 -10.71
N GLY A 231 25.30 31.00 -9.93
CA GLY A 231 24.76 32.25 -9.39
C GLY A 231 24.02 32.13 -8.05
N ILE A 232 23.88 30.92 -7.48
CA ILE A 232 23.34 30.78 -6.11
C ILE A 232 24.34 31.35 -5.09
N VAL A 233 23.81 32.02 -4.06
CA VAL A 233 24.61 32.52 -2.94
C VAL A 233 24.21 31.75 -1.68
N ILE A 234 25.16 31.00 -1.13
CA ILE A 234 24.95 30.23 0.10
C ILE A 234 25.48 31.04 1.30
N PRO A 235 24.70 31.23 2.37
CA PRO A 235 25.16 31.96 3.55
C PRO A 235 26.43 31.36 4.16
N ALA A 236 27.41 32.20 4.53
CA ALA A 236 28.70 31.75 5.07
C ALA A 236 28.55 30.83 6.29
N GLY A 237 27.62 31.16 7.21
CA GLY A 237 27.36 30.34 8.39
C GLY A 237 26.90 28.91 8.07
N VAL A 238 26.25 28.69 6.91
CA VAL A 238 25.86 27.34 6.47
C VAL A 238 27.11 26.54 6.10
N ILE A 239 28.01 27.16 5.37
CA ILE A 239 29.29 26.55 4.94
C ILE A 239 30.11 26.19 6.18
N GLU A 240 30.29 27.14 7.10
CA GLU A 240 31.04 26.93 8.35
C GLU A 240 30.45 25.78 9.18
N LYS A 241 29.12 25.76 9.38
CA LYS A 241 28.45 24.68 10.12
C LYS A 241 28.62 23.33 9.41
N TYR A 242 28.50 23.30 8.09
CA TYR A 242 28.66 22.09 7.28
C TYR A 242 30.08 21.53 7.37
N GLU A 243 31.10 22.38 7.23
CA GLU A 243 32.50 22.00 7.33
C GLU A 243 32.84 21.49 8.74
N ALA A 244 32.37 22.17 9.79
CA ALA A 244 32.57 21.74 11.17
C ALA A 244 31.96 20.35 11.45
N LEU A 245 30.76 20.07 10.91
CA LEU A 245 30.14 18.75 11.03
C LEU A 245 30.91 17.69 10.23
N ALA A 246 31.37 18.01 9.03
CA ALA A 246 32.17 17.11 8.21
C ALA A 246 33.50 16.76 8.90
N ASP A 247 34.15 17.74 9.52
CA ASP A 247 35.39 17.53 10.28
C ASP A 247 35.16 16.68 11.53
N ALA A 248 34.09 16.94 12.29
CA ALA A 248 33.72 16.11 13.43
C ALA A 248 33.47 14.65 13.01
N GLN A 249 32.78 14.42 11.88
CA GLN A 249 32.56 13.09 11.33
C GLN A 249 33.86 12.41 10.86
N ARG A 250 34.77 13.17 10.21
CA ARG A 250 36.10 12.66 9.82
C ARG A 250 36.90 12.21 11.05
N LEU A 251 36.91 13.02 12.11
CA LEU A 251 37.60 12.68 13.37
C LEU A 251 37.01 11.43 14.01
N GLN A 252 35.68 11.33 14.10
CA GLN A 252 35.00 10.15 14.63
C GLN A 252 35.32 8.89 13.80
N ARG A 253 35.34 9.02 12.46
CA ARG A 253 35.74 7.92 11.57
C ARG A 253 37.18 7.47 11.80
N ILE A 254 38.10 8.41 12.00
CA ILE A 254 39.50 8.10 12.33
C ILE A 254 39.58 7.35 13.67
N GLU A 255 38.81 7.76 14.68
CA GLU A 255 38.78 7.07 15.97
C GLU A 255 38.24 5.63 15.86
N ASN A 256 37.16 5.44 15.09
CA ASN A 256 36.60 4.12 14.85
C ASN A 256 37.59 3.22 14.11
N LEU A 257 38.27 3.72 13.08
CA LEU A 257 39.30 2.98 12.36
C LEU A 257 40.48 2.59 13.27
N LYS A 258 40.88 3.46 14.21
CA LYS A 258 41.91 3.12 15.20
C LYS A 258 41.47 1.96 16.11
N LYS A 259 40.20 1.96 16.56
CA LYS A 259 39.64 0.87 17.37
C LYS A 259 39.59 -0.44 16.59
N GLU A 260 39.16 -0.40 15.33
CA GLU A 260 39.14 -1.57 14.45
C GLU A 260 40.56 -2.12 14.21
N LEU A 261 41.53 -1.25 13.91
CA LEU A 261 42.92 -1.65 13.69
C LEU A 261 43.52 -2.31 14.94
N ALA A 262 43.31 -1.72 16.12
CA ALA A 262 43.75 -2.33 17.38
C ALA A 262 43.10 -3.70 17.62
N GLY A 263 41.82 -3.87 17.28
CA GLY A 263 41.12 -5.15 17.35
C GLY A 263 41.67 -6.20 16.38
N LEU A 264 42.05 -5.79 15.17
CA LEU A 264 42.67 -6.67 14.17
C LEU A 264 44.09 -7.08 14.60
N GLU A 265 44.88 -6.17 15.15
CA GLU A 265 46.22 -6.47 15.68
C GLU A 265 46.16 -7.44 16.87
N ALA A 266 45.20 -7.27 17.78
CA ALA A 266 45.01 -8.19 18.90
C ALA A 266 44.62 -9.62 18.46
N ASN A 267 43.89 -9.72 17.35
CA ASN A 267 43.45 -11.00 16.77
C ASN A 267 44.38 -11.53 15.67
N ALA A 268 45.50 -10.84 15.39
CA ALA A 268 46.44 -11.27 14.38
C ALA A 268 47.11 -12.58 14.83
N PRO A 269 47.03 -13.67 14.03
CA PRO A 269 47.66 -14.92 14.40
C PRO A 269 49.17 -14.72 14.49
N LYS A 270 49.75 -14.98 15.65
CA LYS A 270 51.21 -15.03 15.82
C LYS A 270 51.72 -16.12 14.90
N LYS A 271 52.32 -15.76 13.75
CA LYS A 271 53.05 -16.70 12.91
C LYS A 271 54.07 -17.41 13.80
N SER A 272 53.83 -18.69 14.10
CA SER A 272 54.89 -19.57 14.59
C SER A 272 55.93 -19.62 13.47
N LYS A 273 57.08 -18.98 13.69
CA LYS A 273 58.23 -19.18 12.80
C LYS A 273 58.58 -20.68 12.82
N PRO A 274 58.90 -21.28 11.66
CA PRO A 274 59.33 -22.68 11.57
C PRO A 274 60.61 -22.92 12.35
#